data_AF-A0A7C1PW35-F1
#
_entry.id   AF-A0A7C1PW35-F1
#
_cell.length_a   1.000
_cell.length_b   1.000
_cell.length_c   1.000
_cell.angle_alpha   90.00
_cell.angle_beta   90.00
_cell.angle_gamma   90.00
#
_symmetry.space_group_name_H-M   'P 1'
#
loop_
_entity.id
_entity.type
_entity.pdbx_description
1 polymer ?
#
loop_
_entity_poly.entity_id
_entity_poly.type
_entity_poly.pdbx_seq_one_letter_code
_entity_poly.pdbx_strand_id
1 'polypeptide(L)' 'MDNRKPEPISIEKELHICPECGYEDGFHTSFSRVADKKCKIILICPSCHAMYDVNWEVAV' A
#
# COMPACT_ATOMS: atom_id res chain seq x y z
N MET A 1 -11.88 12.71 -8.81
CA MET A 1 -11.04 11.51 -8.95
C MET A 1 -9.77 11.80 -8.19
N ASP A 2 -9.51 11.08 -7.11
CA ASP A 2 -8.36 11.34 -6.24
C ASP A 2 -7.07 11.02 -7.02
N ASN A 3 -6.25 12.04 -7.29
CA ASN A 3 -5.02 11.95 -8.08
C ASN A 3 -3.81 11.51 -7.24
N ARG A 4 -4.04 11.06 -6.00
CA ARG A 4 -2.96 10.63 -5.11
C ARG A 4 -2.32 9.33 -5.63
N LYS A 5 -1.05 9.43 -6.01
CA LYS A 5 -0.22 8.28 -6.38
C LYS A 5 0.32 7.63 -5.11
N PRO A 6 0.38 6.29 -5.02
CA PRO A 6 1.01 5.62 -3.88
C PRO A 6 2.49 6.00 -3.75
N GLU A 7 2.93 6.29 -2.54
CA GLU A 7 4.32 6.62 -2.22
C GLU A 7 5.15 5.35 -1.98
N PRO A 8 6.38 5.24 -2.52
CA PRO A 8 7.24 4.08 -2.25
C PRO A 8 7.55 3.96 -0.75
N ILE A 9 7.46 2.75 -0.19
CA ILE A 9 7.87 2.47 1.19
C ILE A 9 8.62 1.14 1.29
N SER A 10 9.61 1.09 2.17
CA SER A 10 10.42 -0.10 2.44
C SER A 10 9.93 -0.78 3.72
N ILE A 11 9.92 -2.12 3.75
CA ILE A 11 9.63 -2.89 4.97
C ILE A 11 10.95 -3.47 5.49
N GLU A 12 11.39 -3.02 6.66
CA GLU A 12 12.62 -3.53 7.28
C GLU A 12 12.38 -4.79 8.11
N LYS A 13 11.49 -4.70 9.11
CA LYS A 13 11.08 -5.81 9.98
C LYS A 13 9.57 -6.02 9.94
N GLU A 14 8.84 -4.92 10.11
CA GLU A 14 7.39 -4.89 10.13
C GLU A 14 6.94 -3.49 9.71
N LEU A 15 5.79 -3.41 9.04
CA LEU A 15 5.14 -2.16 8.67
C LEU A 15 3.66 -2.24 9.08
N HIS A 16 3.35 -1.77 10.28
CA HIS A 16 1.98 -1.66 10.79
C HIS A 16 1.58 -0.21 11.14
N ILE A 17 2.56 0.67 11.37
CA ILE A 17 2.33 2.08 11.70
C ILE A 17 2.35 2.94 10.43
N CYS A 18 1.33 3.77 10.23
CA CYS A 18 1.28 4.76 9.16
C CYS A 18 2.27 5.90 9.40
N PRO A 19 3.25 6.16 8.50
CA PRO A 19 4.23 7.22 8.69
C PRO A 19 3.64 8.63 8.56
N GLU A 20 2.47 8.77 7.93
CA GLU A 20 1.78 10.06 7.76
C GLU A 20 1.01 10.48 9.02
N CYS A 21 0.32 9.55 9.70
CA CYS A 21 -0.62 9.89 10.77
C CYS A 21 -0.46 9.08 12.08
N GLY A 22 0.43 8.10 12.12
CA GLY A 22 0.69 7.29 13.31
C GLY A 22 -0.38 6.22 13.64
N TYR A 23 -1.30 5.91 12.73
CA TYR A 23 -2.24 4.78 12.92
C TYR A 23 -1.50 3.44 13.02
N GLU A 24 -1.77 2.61 14.03
CA GLU A 24 -0.93 1.45 14.37
C GLU A 24 -1.54 0.07 14.02
N ASP A 25 -2.84 -0.06 13.72
CA ASP A 25 -3.45 -1.39 13.51
C ASP A 25 -3.24 -1.95 12.08
N GLY A 26 -2.25 -1.46 11.33
CA GLY A 26 -1.94 -1.90 9.98
C GLY A 26 -2.73 -1.19 8.87
N PHE A 27 -2.78 -1.84 7.70
CA PHE A 27 -3.23 -1.21 6.45
C PHE A 27 -4.30 -2.04 5.74
N HIS A 28 -5.20 -1.36 5.04
CA HIS A 28 -6.01 -2.01 4.01
C HIS A 28 -5.14 -2.36 2.79
N THR A 29 -5.44 -3.48 2.14
CA THR A 29 -4.70 -3.96 0.96
C THR A 29 -5.56 -3.82 -0.28
N SER A 30 -5.01 -3.17 -1.31
CA SER A 30 -5.62 -3.05 -2.63
C SER A 30 -4.74 -3.71 -3.70
N PHE A 31 -5.36 -4.31 -4.72
CA PHE A 31 -4.68 -4.98 -5.82
C PHE A 31 -4.88 -4.19 -7.12
N SER A 32 -3.79 -3.77 -7.74
CA SER A 32 -3.83 -3.07 -9.04
C SER A 32 -3.19 -3.93 -10.12
N ARG A 33 -3.94 -4.24 -11.18
CA ARG A 33 -3.43 -5.07 -12.29
C ARG A 33 -2.28 -4.35 -13.01
N VAL A 34 -1.18 -5.05 -13.22
CA VAL A 34 0.03 -4.54 -13.92
C VAL A 34 0.37 -5.34 -15.17
N ALA A 35 -0.05 -6.60 -15.25
CA ALA A 35 0.02 -7.44 -16.44
C ALA A 35 -1.09 -8.50 -16.41
N ASP A 36 -1.21 -9.30 -17.47
CA ASP A 36 -2.06 -10.49 -17.44
C ASP A 36 -1.62 -11.41 -16.30
N LYS A 37 -2.57 -11.85 -15.46
CA LYS A 37 -2.34 -12.67 -14.27
C LYS A 37 -1.35 -12.09 -13.25
N LYS A 38 -1.17 -10.76 -13.22
CA LYS A 38 -0.26 -10.11 -12.28
C LYS A 38 -0.84 -8.82 -11.71
N CYS A 39 -0.84 -8.70 -10.39
CA CYS A 39 -1.26 -7.49 -9.69
C CYS A 39 -0.14 -7.00 -8.78
N LYS A 40 -0.02 -5.68 -8.63
CA LYS A 40 0.76 -5.08 -7.55
C LYS A 40 -0.11 -4.84 -6.32
N ILE A 41 0.52 -4.87 -5.16
CA ILE A 41 -0.11 -4.58 -3.86
C ILE A 41 0.11 -3.11 -3.51
N ILE A 42 -0.97 -2.42 -3.12
CA ILE A 42 -0.94 -1.10 -2.54
C ILE A 42 -1.50 -1.16 -1.12
N LEU A 43 -0.77 -0.58 -0.17
CA LEU A 43 -1.23 -0.41 1.21
C LEU A 43 -1.95 0.94 1.34
N ILE A 44 -3.06 0.96 2.07
CA ILE A 44 -3.86 2.17 2.28
C ILE A 44 -4.11 2.32 3.78
N CYS A 45 -3.73 3.47 4.33
CA CYS A 45 -4.00 3.78 5.74
C CYS A 45 -5.51 3.91 5.97
N PRO A 46 -6.11 3.17 6.93
CA PRO A 46 -7.53 3.28 7.26
C PRO A 46 -7.94 4.65 7.82
N SER A 47 -7.00 5.36 8.43
CA SER A 47 -7.24 6.66 9.08
C SER A 47 -7.13 7.83 8.08
N CYS A 48 -5.95 8.06 7.49
CA CYS A 48 -5.70 9.22 6.63
C CYS A 48 -5.82 8.96 5.12
N HIS A 49 -6.04 7.70 4.72
CA HIS A 49 -6.06 7.26 3.32
C HIS A 49 -4.75 7.50 2.54
N ALA A 50 -3.64 7.73 3.24
CA ALA A 50 -2.32 7.69 2.61
C ALA A 50 -2.10 6.32 1.95
N MET A 51 -1.51 6.34 0.76
CA MET A 51 -1.31 5.16 -0.08
C MET A 51 0.18 4.89 -0.21
N TYR A 52 0.58 3.64 -0.02
CA TYR A 52 1.98 3.23 -0.11
C TYR A 52 2.17 2.08 -1.10
N ASP A 53 3.20 2.20 -1.93
CA ASP A 53 3.69 1.15 -2.82
C ASP A 53 4.85 0.40 -2.15
N VAL A 54 4.62 -0.86 -1.79
CA VAL A 54 5.62 -1.74 -1.19
C VAL A 54 6.44 -2.50 -2.24
N ASN A 55 6.25 -2.20 -3.52
CA ASN A 55 6.90 -2.87 -4.66
C ASN A 55 6.72 -4.41 -4.63
N TRP A 56 5.55 -4.85 -4.15
CA TRP A 56 5.17 -6.26 -4.13
C TRP A 56 4.19 -6.56 -5.25
N GLU A 57 4.39 -7.71 -5.88
CA GLU A 57 3.53 -8.22 -6.93
C GLU A 57 3.09 -9.64 -6.61
N VAL A 58 1.86 -9.98 -6.97
CA VAL A 58 1.27 -11.30 -6.82
C VAL A 58 0.75 -11.80 -8.17
N ALA A 59 0.88 -13.10 -8.38
CA ALA A 59 0.19 -13.77 -9.47
C ALA A 59 -1.31 -13.87 -9.15
N VAL A 60 -2.16 -13.80 -10.18
CA VAL A 60 -3.63 -13.89 -10.09
C VAL A 60 -4.15 -15.05 -10.92
#